data_AF-A0AA88XGN3-F1
#
_entry.id   AF-A0AA88XGN3-F1
#
_cell.length_a   1.000
_cell.length_b   1.000
_cell.length_c   1.000
_cell.angle_alpha   90.00
_cell.angle_beta   90.00
_cell.angle_gamma   90.00
#
_symmetry.space_group_name_H-M   'P 1'
#
loop_
_entity.id
_entity.type
_entity.pdbx_description
1 polymer ?
#
loop_
_entity_poly.entity_id
_entity_poly.type
_entity_poly.pdbx_seq_one_letter_code
_entity_poly.pdbx_strand_id
1 'polypeptide(L)'
;MSNLVNHSTITVKSKKKEACRIPQIDPLHEEYRHLIQPKEIIRCDDIISLTYKNGSYIFVNNTAKLKLGLSKNFSHCVYNEIYRPRKGKDHNYYQHLNSSVTFKAFTKVNSEFVRVLCYNYHKEVIHKNFFAFVPKIHTRGTNSCGVKKPNVVLLGVDSTSRWNSMRYLPETRRLLKDVGAIEMTGYSAVGHNTFENMVPLLTGKSADELGWNDTKKGKLFDEFDIIWKEFKKEGYKTLFIEDTPDYGMFDYGKDGFRDFPTDFFNRHLFVAISRETLIAILGKTSTKDNPGIDLLTPVPRGRNCDDAGIPRDCCPCKTREEIPLTPILRQIAEITCVGKINSILEAYADKCVNVQLQNISEAYSVINTHYKDVKEFVFSTAPGNAKFQVQVRKTTNNFQIIGDITRINRYNDQSHCVQDYIVKNYCFCKDKLMSSN
;
A
#
# COMPACT_ATOMS: atom_id res chain seq x y z
N MET A 1 -53.74 -45.10 20.58
CA MET A 1 -53.48 -44.02 19.62
C MET A 1 -52.10 -43.46 19.95
N SER A 2 -51.04 -43.67 19.16
CA SER A 2 -50.78 -43.24 17.76
C SER A 2 -50.53 -41.72 17.65
N ASN A 3 -49.39 -41.20 17.19
CA ASN A 3 -48.21 -41.86 16.59
C ASN A 3 -46.86 -41.18 16.90
N LEU A 4 -45.82 -42.01 16.77
CA LEU A 4 -44.41 -41.70 16.57
C LEU A 4 -44.14 -40.49 15.65
N VAL A 5 -43.14 -39.68 16.03
CA VAL A 5 -42.12 -39.19 15.10
C VAL A 5 -40.75 -39.38 15.77
N ASN A 6 -39.90 -40.21 15.17
CA ASN A 6 -38.53 -40.41 15.63
C ASN A 6 -37.63 -39.31 15.03
N HIS A 7 -37.16 -38.38 15.85
CA HIS A 7 -35.95 -37.61 15.53
C HIS A 7 -34.74 -38.27 16.19
N SER A 8 -34.17 -39.25 15.49
CA SER A 8 -32.85 -39.79 15.77
C SER A 8 -31.83 -38.66 15.77
N THR A 9 -31.35 -38.28 16.94
CA THR A 9 -30.38 -37.20 17.11
C THR A 9 -29.07 -37.63 16.48
N ILE A 10 -28.80 -37.18 15.25
CA ILE A 10 -27.50 -37.41 14.61
C ILE A 10 -26.47 -36.59 15.40
N THR A 11 -25.81 -37.24 16.37
CA THR A 11 -24.61 -36.70 17.01
C THR A 11 -23.49 -36.68 15.98
N VAL A 12 -23.54 -35.69 15.09
CA VAL A 12 -22.39 -35.23 14.33
C VAL A 12 -21.34 -34.86 15.37
N LYS A 13 -20.36 -35.75 15.57
CA LYS A 13 -19.14 -35.43 16.30
C LYS A 13 -18.37 -34.39 15.48
N SER A 14 -18.80 -33.13 15.58
CA SER A 14 -18.05 -32.02 15.03
C SER A 14 -16.67 -32.07 15.69
N LYS A 15 -15.64 -32.42 14.92
CA LYS A 15 -14.27 -32.09 15.32
C LYS A 15 -14.28 -30.59 15.60
N LYS A 16 -14.04 -30.19 16.85
CA LYS A 16 -13.78 -28.78 17.16
C LYS A 16 -12.60 -28.37 16.26
N LYS A 17 -12.87 -27.60 15.20
CA LYS A 17 -11.81 -26.86 14.50
C LYS A 17 -11.11 -26.05 15.59
N GLU A 18 -9.81 -26.21 15.72
CA GLU A 18 -9.05 -25.36 16.64
C GLU A 18 -9.16 -23.92 16.14
N ALA A 19 -9.57 -23.02 17.01
CA ALA A 19 -9.67 -21.61 16.67
C ALA A 19 -8.27 -21.05 16.39
N CYS A 20 -8.14 -20.22 15.35
CA CYS A 20 -6.88 -19.59 15.00
C CYS A 20 -6.32 -18.81 16.20
N ARG A 21 -5.09 -19.14 16.61
CA ARG A 21 -4.37 -18.43 17.67
C ARG A 21 -3.33 -17.52 17.03
N ILE A 22 -3.58 -16.21 17.01
CA ILE A 22 -2.63 -15.22 16.51
C ILE A 22 -1.44 -15.15 17.48
N PRO A 23 -0.20 -15.45 17.05
CA PRO A 23 0.95 -15.55 17.94
C PRO A 23 1.29 -14.19 18.56
N GLN A 24 1.46 -14.17 19.88
CA GLN A 24 1.95 -13.01 20.63
C GLN A 24 3.48 -13.07 20.71
N ILE A 25 4.14 -12.59 19.66
CA ILE A 25 5.61 -12.39 19.63
C ILE A 25 5.93 -11.05 20.34
N ASP A 26 7.13 -10.90 20.89
CA ASP A 26 7.62 -9.61 21.39
C ASP A 26 8.12 -8.72 20.22
N PRO A 27 7.60 -7.48 20.03
CA PRO A 27 8.12 -6.56 19.02
C PRO A 27 9.59 -6.18 19.23
N LEU A 28 10.16 -6.34 20.43
CA LEU A 28 11.55 -6.02 20.77
C LEU A 28 12.43 -7.26 21.01
N HIS A 29 11.96 -8.46 20.60
CA HIS A 29 12.69 -9.72 20.79
C HIS A 29 14.15 -9.64 20.30
N GLU A 30 15.06 -10.20 21.09
CA GLU A 30 16.50 -9.98 20.94
C GLU A 30 17.05 -10.40 19.57
N GLU A 31 16.54 -11.50 19.02
CA GLU A 31 16.85 -11.98 17.66
C GLU A 31 16.68 -10.89 16.59
N TYR A 32 15.65 -10.05 16.71
CA TYR A 32 15.34 -9.01 15.73
C TYR A 32 15.99 -7.67 16.05
N ARG A 33 16.66 -7.53 17.20
CA ARG A 33 17.27 -6.27 17.66
C ARG A 33 18.28 -5.71 16.68
N HIS A 34 19.01 -6.57 15.97
CA HIS A 34 19.96 -6.18 14.92
C HIS A 34 19.30 -5.61 13.64
N LEU A 35 18.00 -5.84 13.44
CA LEU A 35 17.19 -5.28 12.33
C LEU A 35 16.50 -3.97 12.71
N ILE A 36 16.36 -3.68 14.01
CA ILE A 36 15.76 -2.44 14.52
C ILE A 36 16.83 -1.35 14.50
N GLN A 37 16.84 -0.54 13.46
CA GLN A 37 17.71 0.62 13.34
C GLN A 37 16.99 1.87 13.87
N PRO A 38 17.44 2.47 14.99
CA PRO A 38 16.96 3.78 15.39
C PRO A 38 17.19 4.78 14.25
N LYS A 39 16.15 5.53 13.89
CA LYS A 39 16.29 6.72 13.05
C LYS A 39 16.48 7.94 13.93
N GLU A 40 17.24 8.90 13.43
CA GLU A 40 17.35 10.20 14.08
C GLU A 40 15.96 10.85 14.17
N ILE A 41 15.73 11.59 15.26
CA ILE A 41 14.49 12.35 15.42
C ILE A 41 14.42 13.39 14.31
N ILE A 42 13.36 13.33 13.50
CA ILE A 42 13.13 14.31 12.43
C ILE A 42 12.98 15.69 13.07
N ARG A 43 14.04 16.49 12.97
CA ARG A 43 14.00 17.91 13.28
C ARG A 43 13.42 18.62 12.08
N CYS A 44 12.15 19.01 12.19
CA CYS A 44 11.55 19.93 11.23
C CYS A 44 12.16 21.31 11.46
N ASP A 45 13.23 21.63 10.73
CA ASP A 45 13.75 23.00 10.66
C ASP A 45 12.65 23.96 10.17
N ASP A 46 12.69 25.22 10.61
CA ASP A 46 11.76 26.25 10.17
C ASP A 46 11.97 26.57 8.67
N ILE A 47 11.33 25.81 7.78
CA ILE A 47 11.32 26.09 6.33
C ILE A 47 10.40 27.29 6.07
N ILE A 48 10.98 28.50 6.18
CA ILE A 48 10.24 29.75 6.08
C ILE A 48 9.89 30.07 4.61
N SER A 49 8.76 29.52 4.14
CA SER A 49 8.20 29.84 2.82
C SER A 49 7.96 31.35 2.63
N LEU A 50 8.29 31.85 1.43
CA LEU A 50 8.00 33.21 0.99
C LEU A 50 6.48 33.51 0.91
N THR A 51 5.65 32.48 0.79
CA THR A 51 4.18 32.61 0.78
C THR A 51 3.51 31.67 1.76
N TYR A 52 2.47 32.17 2.45
CA TYR A 52 1.64 31.38 3.37
C TYR A 52 0.17 31.71 3.18
N LYS A 53 -0.72 30.84 3.68
CA LYS A 53 -2.18 31.08 3.70
C LYS A 53 -2.68 31.40 5.11
N ASN A 54 -3.70 32.24 5.21
CA ASN A 54 -4.51 32.41 6.41
C ASN A 54 -5.98 32.60 5.98
N GLY A 55 -6.87 31.75 6.47
CA GLY A 55 -8.25 31.66 5.97
C GLY A 55 -8.31 31.46 4.45
N SER A 56 -9.09 32.30 3.76
CA SER A 56 -9.20 32.35 2.28
C SER A 56 -8.23 33.35 1.63
N TYR A 57 -7.11 33.67 2.27
CA TYR A 57 -6.13 34.64 1.77
C TYR A 57 -4.73 34.03 1.68
N ILE A 58 -3.97 34.48 0.68
CA ILE A 58 -2.53 34.22 0.52
C ILE A 58 -1.78 35.50 0.85
N PHE A 59 -0.68 35.36 1.60
CA PHE A 59 0.18 36.44 2.05
C PHE A 59 1.62 36.21 1.60
N VAL A 60 2.33 37.29 1.31
CA VAL A 60 3.79 37.33 1.16
C VAL A 60 4.41 37.48 2.54
N ASN A 61 5.31 36.58 2.89
CA ASN A 61 5.99 36.58 4.18
C ASN A 61 7.16 37.57 4.15
N ASN A 62 6.97 38.77 4.72
CA ASN A 62 8.02 39.78 4.80
C ASN A 62 9.25 39.30 5.60
N THR A 63 9.07 38.48 6.64
CA THR A 63 10.17 37.89 7.41
C THR A 63 10.98 36.88 6.58
N ALA A 64 10.31 36.07 5.74
CA ALA A 64 10.99 35.22 4.75
C ALA A 64 11.72 36.07 3.71
N LYS A 65 11.06 37.09 3.16
CA LYS A 65 11.63 38.02 2.17
C LYS A 65 12.87 38.77 2.69
N LEU A 66 12.97 38.99 4.00
CA LEU A 66 14.18 39.49 4.67
C LEU A 66 15.24 38.39 4.79
N LYS A 67 14.92 37.25 5.43
CA LYS A 67 15.86 36.15 5.67
C LYS A 67 16.44 35.52 4.39
N LEU A 68 15.67 35.49 3.31
CA LEU A 68 16.07 34.97 1.98
C LEU A 68 16.78 36.02 1.10
N GLY A 69 17.06 37.24 1.60
CA GLY A 69 17.70 38.32 0.84
C GLY A 69 16.84 38.97 -0.25
N LEU A 70 15.65 38.43 -0.54
CA LEU A 70 14.74 38.85 -1.61
C LEU A 70 14.15 40.26 -1.44
N SER A 71 14.47 40.98 -0.37
CA SER A 71 13.86 42.27 -0.02
C SER A 71 14.03 43.36 -1.08
N LYS A 72 15.21 43.43 -1.71
CA LYS A 72 15.49 44.38 -2.80
C LYS A 72 15.09 43.88 -4.20
N ASN A 73 14.87 42.57 -4.37
CA ASN A 73 14.65 41.94 -5.69
C ASN A 73 13.32 41.17 -5.77
N PHE A 74 12.27 41.64 -5.10
CA PHE A 74 10.92 41.08 -5.19
C PHE A 74 10.00 42.07 -5.89
N SER A 75 9.37 41.65 -6.99
CA SER A 75 8.44 42.49 -7.76
C SER A 75 6.99 42.26 -7.33
N HIS A 76 6.50 41.02 -7.42
CA HIS A 76 5.13 40.61 -7.11
C HIS A 76 5.01 39.08 -7.08
N CYS A 77 3.87 38.57 -6.61
CA CYS A 77 3.41 37.21 -6.86
C CYS A 77 2.17 37.21 -7.76
N VAL A 78 1.93 36.09 -8.43
CA VAL A 78 0.75 35.79 -9.24
C VAL A 78 0.20 34.45 -8.78
N TYR A 79 -1.12 34.28 -8.71
CA TYR A 79 -1.73 32.95 -8.61
C TYR A 79 -2.55 32.59 -9.86
N ASN A 80 -2.54 31.31 -10.22
CA ASN A 80 -3.46 30.66 -11.18
C ASN A 80 -4.34 29.67 -10.43
N GLU A 81 -5.60 29.52 -10.82
CA GLU A 81 -6.44 28.38 -10.40
C GLU A 81 -6.00 27.10 -11.10
N ILE A 82 -5.88 26.02 -10.32
CA ILE A 82 -5.65 24.66 -10.81
C ILE A 82 -7.02 24.00 -10.95
N TYR A 83 -7.50 23.85 -12.18
CA TYR A 83 -8.86 23.45 -12.49
C TYR A 83 -8.93 22.06 -13.12
N ARG A 84 -9.88 21.26 -12.65
CA ARG A 84 -10.36 20.04 -13.32
C ARG A 84 -11.90 20.06 -13.31
N PRO A 85 -12.58 19.89 -14.47
CA PRO A 85 -14.02 19.69 -14.52
C PRO A 85 -14.48 18.53 -13.62
N ARG A 86 -15.59 18.71 -12.88
CA ARG A 86 -16.15 17.65 -12.00
C ARG A 86 -16.61 16.39 -12.75
N LYS A 87 -16.87 16.50 -14.07
CA LYS A 87 -17.01 15.38 -15.00
C LYS A 87 -15.87 15.44 -16.01
N GLY A 88 -15.01 14.43 -16.04
CA GLY A 88 -13.77 14.46 -16.80
C GLY A 88 -13.84 13.76 -18.15
N LYS A 89 -12.71 13.76 -18.86
CA LYS A 89 -12.39 12.77 -19.90
C LYS A 89 -11.25 11.83 -19.47
N ASP A 90 -10.40 12.30 -18.57
CA ASP A 90 -9.19 11.63 -18.08
C ASP A 90 -9.06 11.90 -16.56
N HIS A 91 -8.62 10.89 -15.80
CA HIS A 91 -8.36 10.96 -14.36
C HIS A 91 -7.11 11.79 -14.01
N ASN A 92 -6.18 11.96 -14.96
CA ASN A 92 -4.93 12.70 -14.82
C ASN A 92 -4.97 14.12 -15.43
N TYR A 93 -6.15 14.61 -15.79
CA TYR A 93 -6.35 15.94 -16.35
C TYR A 93 -6.35 17.05 -15.28
N TYR A 94 -5.59 18.10 -15.55
CA TYR A 94 -5.73 19.42 -14.91
C TYR A 94 -5.31 20.49 -15.92
N GLN A 95 -5.74 21.74 -15.68
CA GLN A 95 -5.19 22.91 -16.36
C GLN A 95 -5.02 24.08 -15.39
N HIS A 96 -4.10 24.99 -15.69
CA HIS A 96 -4.07 26.30 -15.05
C HIS A 96 -5.01 27.24 -15.80
N LEU A 97 -5.90 27.93 -15.09
CA LEU A 97 -6.76 28.93 -15.75
C LEU A 97 -5.96 30.18 -16.13
N ASN A 98 -6.22 30.69 -17.35
CA ASN A 98 -5.58 31.90 -17.89
C ASN A 98 -5.87 33.16 -17.04
N SER A 99 -7.00 33.17 -16.33
CA SER A 99 -7.31 34.15 -15.30
C SER A 99 -6.30 34.04 -14.16
N SER A 100 -5.45 35.06 -14.03
CA SER A 100 -4.42 35.13 -13.01
C SER A 100 -4.55 36.41 -12.18
N VAL A 101 -4.16 36.33 -10.90
CA VAL A 101 -4.32 37.44 -9.95
C VAL A 101 -2.97 37.83 -9.38
N THR A 102 -2.54 39.05 -9.69
CA THR A 102 -1.27 39.63 -9.23
C THR A 102 -1.42 40.33 -7.88
N PHE A 103 -0.47 40.11 -6.98
CA PHE A 103 -0.45 40.70 -5.64
C PHE A 103 0.97 40.94 -5.11
N LYS A 104 1.15 41.96 -4.27
CA LYS A 104 2.46 42.32 -3.68
C LYS A 104 2.59 42.05 -2.18
N ALA A 105 1.47 42.01 -1.46
CA ALA A 105 1.42 41.78 -0.01
C ALA A 105 0.48 40.64 0.35
N PHE A 106 -0.78 40.71 -0.10
CA PHE A 106 -1.76 39.63 0.06
C PHE A 106 -2.83 39.67 -1.03
N THR A 107 -3.60 38.59 -1.17
CA THR A 107 -4.82 38.54 -1.99
C THR A 107 -5.80 37.50 -1.44
N LYS A 108 -7.09 37.66 -1.78
CA LYS A 108 -8.14 36.68 -1.48
C LYS A 108 -8.19 35.63 -2.59
N VAL A 109 -8.37 34.37 -2.21
CA VAL A 109 -8.60 33.25 -3.14
C VAL A 109 -10.06 32.79 -3.00
N ASN A 110 -10.72 32.59 -4.14
CA ASN A 110 -12.08 32.03 -4.21
C ASN A 110 -12.12 30.60 -4.80
N SER A 111 -10.97 30.11 -5.28
CA SER A 111 -10.77 28.79 -5.92
C SER A 111 -10.39 27.70 -4.90
N GLU A 112 -10.68 26.44 -5.20
CA GLU A 112 -10.32 25.29 -4.34
C GLU A 112 -8.80 25.03 -4.31
N PHE A 113 -8.15 25.10 -5.47
CA PHE A 113 -6.71 24.86 -5.60
C PHE A 113 -6.04 25.95 -6.45
N VAL A 114 -4.87 26.42 -6.02
CA VAL A 114 -4.09 27.43 -6.77
C VAL A 114 -2.59 27.12 -6.76
N ARG A 115 -1.92 27.45 -7.86
CA ARG A 115 -0.46 27.57 -7.95
C ARG A 115 -0.09 29.04 -7.80
N VAL A 116 0.93 29.33 -7.01
CA VAL A 116 1.51 30.66 -6.82
C VAL A 116 2.93 30.68 -7.39
N LEU A 117 3.22 31.69 -8.21
CA LEU A 117 4.56 32.00 -8.70
C LEU A 117 4.91 33.42 -8.24
N CYS A 118 6.07 33.60 -7.62
CA CYS A 118 6.59 34.93 -7.27
C CYS A 118 7.78 35.29 -8.14
N TYR A 119 7.83 36.56 -8.52
CA TYR A 119 8.72 37.09 -9.54
C TYR A 119 9.62 38.19 -8.99
N ASN A 120 10.85 38.22 -9.47
CA ASN A 120 11.76 39.34 -9.27
C ASN A 120 11.52 40.47 -10.30
N TYR A 121 12.31 41.54 -10.25
CA TYR A 121 12.16 42.64 -11.21
C TYR A 121 12.61 42.29 -12.64
N HIS A 122 13.44 41.25 -12.79
CA HIS A 122 13.86 40.69 -14.08
C HIS A 122 12.83 39.71 -14.69
N LYS A 123 11.68 39.51 -14.03
CA LYS A 123 10.60 38.57 -14.40
C LYS A 123 10.96 37.08 -14.25
N GLU A 124 12.00 36.76 -13.49
CA GLU A 124 12.39 35.40 -13.16
C GLU A 124 11.56 34.86 -11.99
N VAL A 125 11.21 33.56 -12.00
CA VAL A 125 10.47 32.92 -10.90
C VAL A 125 11.42 32.63 -9.74
N ILE A 126 11.24 33.34 -8.63
CA ILE A 126 12.03 33.22 -7.40
C ILE A 126 11.37 32.35 -6.31
N HIS A 127 10.10 31.98 -6.49
CA HIS A 127 9.38 31.07 -5.59
C HIS A 127 8.20 30.42 -6.32
N LYS A 128 7.99 29.11 -6.11
CA LYS A 128 6.79 28.36 -6.53
C LYS A 128 6.15 27.77 -5.28
N ASN A 129 4.84 27.88 -5.15
CA ASN A 129 4.08 27.25 -4.06
C ASN A 129 2.69 26.82 -4.54
N PHE A 130 2.05 25.94 -3.78
CA PHE A 130 0.73 25.38 -4.09
C PHE A 130 -0.16 25.46 -2.84
N PHE A 131 -1.42 25.88 -3.00
CA PHE A 131 -2.35 25.99 -1.87
C PHE A 131 -3.69 25.32 -2.15
N ALA A 132 -4.16 24.57 -1.16
CA ALA A 132 -5.53 24.08 -1.05
C ALA A 132 -6.35 24.97 -0.11
N PHE A 133 -7.57 25.30 -0.53
CA PHE A 133 -8.61 26.00 0.22
C PHE A 133 -9.88 25.14 0.21
N VAL A 134 -10.67 25.21 1.27
CA VAL A 134 -11.99 24.54 1.31
C VAL A 134 -13.04 25.51 0.78
N PRO A 135 -13.57 25.34 -0.45
CA PRO A 135 -14.64 26.19 -0.95
C PRO A 135 -15.91 26.01 -0.09
N LYS A 136 -16.65 27.10 0.10
CA LYS A 136 -17.98 27.05 0.74
C LYS A 136 -18.98 26.39 -0.22
N ILE A 137 -19.05 25.06 -0.21
CA ILE A 137 -20.03 24.31 -1.01
C ILE A 137 -21.44 24.60 -0.47
N HIS A 138 -22.12 25.57 -1.07
CA HIS A 138 -23.51 25.93 -0.83
C HIS A 138 -24.47 24.85 -1.39
N THR A 139 -24.39 23.62 -0.87
CA THR A 139 -25.51 22.67 -1.02
C THR A 139 -26.71 23.21 -0.26
N ARG A 140 -27.86 23.33 -0.95
CA ARG A 140 -29.17 23.32 -0.31
C ARG A 140 -29.40 21.94 0.30
N GLY A 141 -28.82 21.69 1.47
CA GLY A 141 -29.23 20.56 2.31
C GLY A 141 -30.67 20.81 2.75
N THR A 142 -31.54 19.82 2.56
CA THR A 142 -32.84 19.82 3.24
C THR A 142 -32.58 19.74 4.73
N ASN A 143 -33.02 20.75 5.49
CA ASN A 143 -32.93 20.77 6.94
C ASN A 143 -33.95 19.78 7.55
N SER A 144 -33.74 18.49 7.35
CA SER A 144 -34.39 17.43 8.12
C SER A 144 -33.89 17.53 9.56
N CYS A 145 -34.66 18.22 10.41
CA CYS A 145 -34.32 18.43 11.80
C CYS A 145 -34.49 17.11 12.57
N GLY A 146 -33.39 16.36 12.72
CA GLY A 146 -33.37 15.08 13.43
C GLY A 146 -32.01 14.40 13.35
N VAL A 147 -31.43 14.11 14.53
CA VAL A 147 -30.16 13.38 14.75
C VAL A 147 -28.89 14.07 14.19
N LYS A 148 -27.96 14.39 15.10
CA LYS A 148 -26.61 14.85 14.76
C LYS A 148 -25.74 13.65 14.33
N LYS A 149 -25.53 13.47 13.02
CA LYS A 149 -24.64 12.43 12.49
C LYS A 149 -23.17 12.67 12.93
N PRO A 150 -22.39 11.62 13.26
CA PRO A 150 -20.98 11.76 13.65
C PRO A 150 -20.09 12.06 12.44
N ASN A 151 -18.91 12.65 12.65
CA ASN A 151 -17.89 12.69 11.60
C ASN A 151 -17.17 11.33 11.55
N VAL A 152 -16.97 10.79 10.34
CA VAL A 152 -16.19 9.57 10.10
C VAL A 152 -14.93 9.95 9.33
N VAL A 153 -13.78 9.48 9.81
CA VAL A 153 -12.47 9.72 9.19
C VAL A 153 -11.73 8.38 9.09
N LEU A 154 -11.33 8.02 7.87
CA LEU A 154 -10.43 6.90 7.61
C LEU A 154 -9.04 7.48 7.29
N LEU A 155 -8.03 7.11 8.08
CA LEU A 155 -6.64 7.51 7.88
C LEU A 155 -5.82 6.28 7.51
N GLY A 156 -5.37 6.22 6.26
CA GLY A 156 -4.38 5.23 5.82
C GLY A 156 -2.96 5.67 6.20
N VAL A 157 -2.11 4.70 6.51
CA VAL A 157 -0.64 4.87 6.60
C VAL A 157 -0.03 3.70 5.85
N ASP A 158 0.59 3.96 4.70
CA ASP A 158 1.11 2.90 3.83
C ASP A 158 2.27 2.14 4.50
N SER A 159 2.46 0.88 4.07
CA SER A 159 3.63 0.03 4.35
C SER A 159 3.99 -0.17 5.84
N THR A 160 3.06 0.15 6.75
CA THR A 160 3.30 0.16 8.21
C THR A 160 2.63 -1.04 8.87
N SER A 161 3.41 -2.05 9.23
CA SER A 161 2.93 -3.20 10.02
C SER A 161 2.65 -2.83 11.48
N ARG A 162 1.76 -3.57 12.16
CA ARG A 162 1.51 -3.43 13.61
C ARG A 162 2.82 -3.41 14.41
N TRP A 163 3.72 -4.33 14.11
CA TRP A 163 5.04 -4.46 14.72
C TRP A 163 5.89 -3.19 14.59
N ASN A 164 5.92 -2.58 13.41
CA ASN A 164 6.66 -1.34 13.19
C ASN A 164 5.95 -0.13 13.81
N SER A 165 4.62 -0.13 13.90
CA SER A 165 3.87 0.89 14.67
C SER A 165 4.23 0.84 16.17
N MET A 166 4.46 -0.35 16.75
CA MET A 166 4.86 -0.51 18.15
C MET A 166 6.30 -0.05 18.42
N ARG A 167 7.18 -0.13 17.41
CA ARG A 167 8.59 0.28 17.50
C ARG A 167 8.80 1.78 17.24
N TYR A 168 8.17 2.31 16.20
CA TYR A 168 8.50 3.62 15.63
C TYR A 168 7.38 4.68 15.77
N LEU A 169 6.16 4.29 16.20
CA LEU A 169 5.05 5.20 16.49
C LEU A 169 4.58 5.11 17.97
N PRO A 170 5.46 5.06 18.98
CA PRO A 170 5.06 4.86 20.38
C PRO A 170 4.15 5.97 20.90
N GLU A 171 4.42 7.22 20.53
CA GLU A 171 3.61 8.39 20.90
C GLU A 171 2.20 8.34 20.30
N THR A 172 2.08 8.01 19.01
CA THR A 172 0.79 7.83 18.35
C THR A 172 -0.01 6.70 19.00
N ARG A 173 0.65 5.59 19.37
CA ARG A 173 -0.01 4.45 20.03
C ARG A 173 -0.39 4.74 21.49
N ARG A 174 0.38 5.56 22.20
CA ARG A 174 0.00 6.11 23.51
C ARG A 174 -1.26 6.95 23.38
N LEU A 175 -1.25 7.96 22.50
CA LEU A 175 -2.40 8.82 22.23
C LEU A 175 -3.66 8.00 21.86
N LEU A 176 -3.54 7.00 20.98
CA LEU A 176 -4.65 6.12 20.61
C LEU A 176 -5.21 5.34 21.81
N LYS A 177 -4.35 4.83 22.70
CA LYS A 177 -4.78 4.17 23.94
C LYS A 177 -5.49 5.17 24.88
N ASP A 178 -4.95 6.36 25.03
CA ASP A 178 -5.43 7.39 25.96
C ASP A 178 -6.81 7.95 25.54
N VAL A 179 -7.11 8.00 24.23
CA VAL A 179 -8.47 8.31 23.72
C VAL A 179 -9.41 7.09 23.67
N GLY A 180 -9.00 5.94 24.19
CA GLY A 180 -9.82 4.72 24.26
C GLY A 180 -10.02 3.99 22.91
N ALA A 181 -9.10 4.16 21.94
CA ALA A 181 -9.21 3.48 20.65
C ALA A 181 -9.03 1.96 20.79
N ILE A 182 -9.84 1.19 20.06
CA ILE A 182 -9.84 -0.27 20.08
C ILE A 182 -8.84 -0.79 19.03
N GLU A 183 -7.77 -1.48 19.47
CA GLU A 183 -6.87 -2.17 18.53
C GLU A 183 -7.51 -3.47 18.03
N MET A 184 -7.82 -3.52 16.73
CA MET A 184 -8.33 -4.71 16.06
C MET A 184 -7.19 -5.70 15.80
N THR A 185 -6.75 -6.43 16.83
CA THR A 185 -5.59 -7.36 16.75
C THR A 185 -5.75 -8.52 15.76
N GLY A 186 -6.98 -8.81 15.33
CA GLY A 186 -7.29 -9.77 14.25
C GLY A 186 -7.45 -9.17 12.85
N TYR A 187 -7.32 -7.84 12.70
CA TYR A 187 -7.30 -7.19 11.39
C TYR A 187 -5.92 -7.38 10.76
N SER A 188 -5.90 -7.82 9.50
CA SER A 188 -4.71 -8.18 8.74
C SER A 188 -4.87 -7.71 7.30
N ALA A 189 -3.74 -7.59 6.60
CA ALA A 189 -3.74 -7.51 5.15
C ALA A 189 -4.42 -8.76 4.53
N VAL A 190 -5.13 -8.54 3.44
CA VAL A 190 -5.82 -9.54 2.59
C VAL A 190 -5.22 -9.63 1.18
N GLY A 191 -4.32 -8.71 0.82
CA GLY A 191 -3.52 -8.75 -0.41
C GLY A 191 -2.11 -8.20 -0.23
N HIS A 192 -1.32 -8.18 -1.29
CA HIS A 192 0.09 -7.79 -1.25
C HIS A 192 0.34 -6.29 -1.47
N ASN A 193 -0.60 -5.56 -2.07
CA ASN A 193 -0.49 -4.12 -2.33
C ASN A 193 -1.64 -3.30 -1.72
N THR A 194 -1.50 -1.97 -1.73
CA THR A 194 -2.47 -1.03 -1.16
C THR A 194 -3.85 -1.14 -1.80
N PHE A 195 -3.93 -1.44 -3.11
CA PHE A 195 -5.21 -1.57 -3.83
C PHE A 195 -6.03 -2.79 -3.37
N GLU A 196 -5.44 -3.98 -3.32
CA GLU A 196 -6.08 -5.22 -2.87
C GLU A 196 -6.52 -5.18 -1.41
N ASN A 197 -5.81 -4.43 -0.56
CA ASN A 197 -6.18 -4.28 0.85
C ASN A 197 -7.31 -3.27 1.05
N MET A 198 -7.32 -2.19 0.27
CA MET A 198 -8.28 -1.10 0.44
C MET A 198 -9.59 -1.32 -0.32
N VAL A 199 -9.61 -2.05 -1.45
CA VAL A 199 -10.86 -2.34 -2.17
C VAL A 199 -11.87 -3.14 -1.32
N PRO A 200 -11.50 -4.21 -0.61
CA PRO A 200 -12.39 -4.90 0.34
C PRO A 200 -12.85 -4.01 1.49
N LEU A 201 -11.95 -3.19 2.06
CA LEU A 201 -12.29 -2.25 3.14
C LEU A 201 -13.31 -1.19 2.69
N LEU A 202 -13.25 -0.77 1.41
CA LEU A 202 -14.07 0.31 0.86
C LEU A 202 -15.31 -0.18 0.08
N THR A 203 -15.44 -1.46 -0.24
CA THR A 203 -16.56 -2.01 -1.04
C THR A 203 -17.21 -3.28 -0.48
N GLY A 204 -16.61 -3.89 0.56
CA GLY A 204 -17.04 -5.18 1.10
C GLY A 204 -16.78 -6.39 0.19
N LYS A 205 -15.93 -6.24 -0.84
CA LYS A 205 -15.63 -7.25 -1.89
C LYS A 205 -14.19 -7.18 -2.37
N SER A 206 -13.64 -8.30 -2.85
CA SER A 206 -12.37 -8.31 -3.60
C SER A 206 -12.50 -7.63 -4.97
N ALA A 207 -11.38 -7.29 -5.61
CA ALA A 207 -11.46 -6.71 -6.96
C ALA A 207 -11.96 -7.75 -7.99
N ASP A 208 -11.64 -9.03 -7.78
CA ASP A 208 -12.22 -10.16 -8.54
C ASP A 208 -13.74 -10.28 -8.36
N GLU A 209 -14.26 -10.09 -7.13
CA GLU A 209 -15.71 -10.10 -6.83
C GLU A 209 -16.45 -8.87 -7.41
N LEU A 210 -15.73 -7.78 -7.66
CA LEU A 210 -16.19 -6.65 -8.48
C LEU A 210 -16.01 -6.88 -10.00
N GLY A 211 -15.42 -8.02 -10.40
CA GLY A 211 -15.11 -8.35 -11.78
C GLY A 211 -14.09 -7.38 -12.41
N TRP A 212 -13.20 -6.80 -11.61
CA TRP A 212 -12.07 -5.95 -12.03
C TRP A 212 -10.77 -6.78 -12.02
N ASN A 213 -9.93 -6.60 -13.04
CA ASN A 213 -8.56 -7.13 -13.05
C ASN A 213 -7.67 -6.31 -14.00
N ASP A 214 -6.36 -6.49 -13.89
CA ASP A 214 -5.33 -5.68 -14.55
C ASP A 214 -5.30 -5.82 -16.09
N THR A 215 -5.93 -6.87 -16.64
CA THR A 215 -6.09 -7.04 -18.08
C THR A 215 -7.32 -6.32 -18.64
N LYS A 216 -8.29 -5.94 -17.80
CA LYS A 216 -9.47 -5.14 -18.17
C LYS A 216 -9.17 -3.63 -18.14
N LYS A 217 -8.32 -3.18 -19.06
CA LYS A 217 -8.18 -1.74 -19.37
C LYS A 217 -9.50 -1.17 -19.90
N GLY A 218 -9.80 0.08 -19.56
CA GLY A 218 -11.05 0.76 -19.89
C GLY A 218 -12.15 0.59 -18.84
N LYS A 219 -11.85 0.09 -17.64
CA LYS A 219 -12.84 -0.09 -16.55
C LYS A 219 -12.62 0.96 -15.46
N LEU A 220 -13.42 2.03 -15.54
CA LEU A 220 -13.40 3.17 -14.63
C LEU A 220 -13.90 2.81 -13.22
N PHE A 221 -13.27 3.36 -12.18
CA PHE A 221 -13.73 3.13 -10.80
C PHE A 221 -15.00 3.94 -10.44
N ASP A 222 -15.42 4.88 -11.29
CA ASP A 222 -16.70 5.59 -11.23
C ASP A 222 -17.91 4.64 -11.11
N GLU A 223 -17.82 3.41 -11.62
CA GLU A 223 -18.95 2.46 -11.70
C GLU A 223 -19.21 1.72 -10.37
N PHE A 224 -18.17 1.35 -9.60
CA PHE A 224 -18.31 0.46 -8.44
C PHE A 224 -18.99 1.13 -7.23
N ASP A 225 -19.80 0.39 -6.47
CA ASP A 225 -20.33 0.88 -5.19
C ASP A 225 -19.23 0.86 -4.12
N ILE A 226 -18.60 2.03 -3.95
CA ILE A 226 -17.58 2.30 -2.93
C ILE A 226 -18.23 3.12 -1.80
N ILE A 227 -17.93 2.79 -0.55
CA ILE A 227 -18.64 3.21 0.68
C ILE A 227 -18.95 4.71 0.78
N TRP A 228 -18.09 5.60 0.28
CA TRP A 228 -18.37 7.03 0.27
C TRP A 228 -19.58 7.43 -0.59
N LYS A 229 -19.99 6.61 -1.58
CA LYS A 229 -21.25 6.78 -2.30
C LYS A 229 -22.46 6.63 -1.37
N GLU A 230 -22.38 5.78 -0.36
CA GLU A 230 -23.45 5.60 0.63
C GLU A 230 -23.49 6.75 1.62
N PHE A 231 -22.35 7.15 2.18
CA PHE A 231 -22.22 8.40 2.94
C PHE A 231 -22.76 9.60 2.15
N LYS A 232 -22.51 9.66 0.83
CA LYS A 232 -23.03 10.72 -0.04
C LYS A 232 -24.56 10.65 -0.21
N LYS A 233 -25.16 9.45 -0.37
CA LYS A 233 -26.62 9.23 -0.37
C LYS A 233 -27.23 9.70 0.96
N GLU A 234 -26.55 9.39 2.07
CA GLU A 234 -26.90 9.78 3.45
C GLU A 234 -26.66 11.27 3.79
N GLY A 235 -26.32 12.10 2.80
CA GLY A 235 -26.18 13.55 2.95
C GLY A 235 -24.88 14.04 3.59
N TYR A 236 -23.90 13.15 3.83
CA TYR A 236 -22.59 13.55 4.33
C TYR A 236 -21.80 14.35 3.28
N LYS A 237 -20.86 15.17 3.76
CA LYS A 237 -19.78 15.73 2.94
C LYS A 237 -18.67 14.69 2.84
N THR A 238 -18.33 14.30 1.62
CA THR A 238 -17.33 13.27 1.37
C THR A 238 -16.01 13.88 0.87
N LEU A 239 -14.91 13.29 1.33
CA LEU A 239 -13.54 13.72 1.03
C LEU A 239 -12.74 12.48 0.66
N PHE A 240 -11.98 12.55 -0.42
CA PHE A 240 -10.97 11.56 -0.77
C PHE A 240 -9.66 12.31 -1.08
N ILE A 241 -8.58 11.89 -0.43
CA ILE A 241 -7.23 12.46 -0.52
C ILE A 241 -6.25 11.30 -0.62
N GLU A 242 -5.38 11.35 -1.63
CA GLU A 242 -4.14 10.56 -1.69
C GLU A 242 -2.96 11.52 -1.88
N ASP A 243 -1.83 11.26 -1.23
CA ASP A 243 -0.64 12.12 -1.26
C ASP A 243 0.36 11.74 -2.36
N THR A 244 0.26 10.52 -2.90
CA THR A 244 1.13 9.99 -3.96
C THR A 244 0.38 9.90 -5.29
N PRO A 245 0.36 10.94 -6.14
CA PRO A 245 -0.43 10.93 -7.38
C PRO A 245 -0.01 9.81 -8.33
N ASP A 246 1.28 9.59 -8.51
CA ASP A 246 1.77 8.60 -9.48
C ASP A 246 1.62 7.13 -9.01
N TYR A 247 1.30 6.91 -7.73
CA TYR A 247 1.13 5.59 -7.09
C TYR A 247 -0.25 5.38 -6.45
N GLY A 248 -1.15 6.37 -6.52
CA GLY A 248 -2.46 6.35 -5.88
C GLY A 248 -3.26 5.09 -6.23
N MET A 249 -3.95 4.53 -5.24
CA MET A 249 -4.41 3.14 -5.26
C MET A 249 -5.29 2.81 -6.48
N PHE A 250 -6.15 3.74 -6.88
CA PHE A 250 -7.06 3.60 -8.02
C PHE A 250 -6.45 4.06 -9.36
N ASP A 251 -5.34 4.80 -9.34
CA ASP A 251 -4.74 5.44 -10.52
C ASP A 251 -3.46 4.74 -11.02
N TYR A 252 -2.75 4.02 -10.15
CA TYR A 252 -1.47 3.38 -10.47
C TYR A 252 -1.63 2.19 -11.43
N GLY A 253 -1.37 2.44 -12.71
CA GLY A 253 -1.51 1.46 -13.80
C GLY A 253 -2.95 1.19 -14.24
N LYS A 254 -3.90 2.04 -13.83
CA LYS A 254 -5.35 1.84 -13.99
C LYS A 254 -6.02 3.12 -14.47
N ASP A 255 -7.26 3.03 -14.96
CA ASP A 255 -7.99 4.16 -15.56
C ASP A 255 -8.55 5.19 -14.54
N GLY A 256 -8.43 4.91 -13.23
CA GLY A 256 -8.79 5.84 -12.14
C GLY A 256 -10.27 6.20 -12.03
N PHE A 257 -10.52 7.40 -11.49
CA PHE A 257 -11.83 8.05 -11.49
C PHE A 257 -11.85 9.17 -12.53
N ARG A 258 -12.78 9.11 -13.49
CA ARG A 258 -12.96 10.12 -14.55
C ARG A 258 -13.75 11.32 -14.04
N ASP A 259 -14.84 11.09 -13.31
CA ASP A 259 -15.61 12.12 -12.62
C ASP A 259 -15.11 12.20 -11.14
N PHE A 260 -15.59 13.15 -10.32
CA PHE A 260 -15.13 13.26 -8.93
C PHE A 260 -15.83 12.20 -8.05
N PRO A 261 -15.09 11.31 -7.34
CA PRO A 261 -15.69 10.28 -6.49
C PRO A 261 -16.37 10.83 -5.23
N THR A 262 -15.98 12.04 -4.81
CA THR A 262 -16.34 12.68 -3.54
C THR A 262 -16.62 14.18 -3.70
N ASP A 263 -17.22 14.83 -2.70
CA ASP A 263 -17.50 16.28 -2.74
C ASP A 263 -16.23 17.12 -2.89
N PHE A 264 -15.12 16.66 -2.31
CA PHE A 264 -13.78 17.24 -2.38
C PHE A 264 -12.78 16.15 -2.81
N PHE A 265 -11.88 16.44 -3.75
CA PHE A 265 -10.94 15.47 -4.34
C PHE A 265 -9.65 16.15 -4.83
N ASN A 266 -8.52 15.82 -4.19
CA ASN A 266 -7.24 16.54 -4.36
C ASN A 266 -6.43 16.15 -5.62
N ARG A 267 -6.83 15.12 -6.36
CA ARG A 267 -6.06 14.51 -7.47
C ARG A 267 -5.37 15.53 -8.39
N HIS A 268 -6.12 16.52 -8.86
CA HIS A 268 -5.64 17.51 -9.83
C HIS A 268 -4.66 18.53 -9.23
N LEU A 269 -4.74 18.83 -7.93
CA LEU A 269 -3.67 19.56 -7.23
C LEU A 269 -2.39 18.71 -7.18
N PHE A 270 -2.49 17.45 -6.79
CA PHE A 270 -1.31 16.61 -6.55
C PHE A 270 -0.62 16.19 -7.85
N VAL A 271 -1.36 15.87 -8.91
CA VAL A 271 -0.80 15.68 -10.26
C VAL A 271 -0.13 16.96 -10.77
N ALA A 272 -0.70 18.14 -10.48
CA ALA A 272 -0.05 19.41 -10.82
C ALA A 272 1.24 19.65 -10.02
N ILE A 273 1.28 19.30 -8.73
CA ILE A 273 2.49 19.36 -7.90
C ILE A 273 3.55 18.41 -8.48
N SER A 274 3.24 17.13 -8.68
CA SER A 274 4.19 16.11 -9.16
C SER A 274 4.83 16.54 -10.50
N ARG A 275 4.02 16.86 -11.52
CA ARG A 275 4.54 17.29 -12.82
C ARG A 275 5.35 18.60 -12.79
N GLU A 276 5.17 19.44 -11.77
CA GLU A 276 5.86 20.73 -11.64
C GLU A 276 6.98 20.77 -10.60
N THR A 277 7.27 19.65 -9.93
CA THR A 277 8.30 19.54 -8.86
C THR A 277 9.10 18.24 -8.88
N LEU A 278 8.59 17.15 -9.47
CA LEU A 278 9.12 15.78 -9.31
C LEU A 278 9.26 15.05 -10.66
N ILE A 279 10.32 15.36 -11.41
CA ILE A 279 10.82 14.41 -12.41
C ILE A 279 11.65 13.32 -11.68
N ALA A 280 11.23 12.07 -11.85
CA ALA A 280 11.98 10.82 -11.61
C ALA A 280 12.25 10.35 -10.17
N ILE A 281 11.24 9.76 -9.51
CA ILE A 281 11.44 8.63 -8.56
C ILE A 281 10.44 7.46 -8.83
N LEU A 282 10.88 6.52 -9.69
CA LEU A 282 10.70 5.04 -9.63
C LEU A 282 9.32 4.31 -9.62
N GLY A 283 8.67 4.16 -10.79
CA GLY A 283 8.27 2.84 -11.38
C GLY A 283 7.12 1.94 -10.85
N LYS A 284 6.12 1.69 -11.72
CA LYS A 284 5.48 0.38 -12.15
C LYS A 284 4.97 -0.76 -11.19
N THR A 285 3.62 -0.84 -11.09
CA THR A 285 2.69 -2.01 -11.27
C THR A 285 3.00 -3.43 -10.70
N SER A 286 2.12 -4.01 -9.84
CA SER A 286 1.75 -5.45 -9.83
C SER A 286 0.57 -5.80 -8.87
N THR A 287 -0.04 -6.99 -8.99
CA THR A 287 -1.21 -7.55 -8.22
C THR A 287 -1.07 -9.09 -7.97
N LYS A 288 -1.93 -9.94 -7.36
CA LYS A 288 -3.39 -10.06 -7.00
C LYS A 288 -3.55 -10.95 -5.71
N ASP A 289 -4.71 -11.28 -5.10
CA ASP A 289 -6.09 -10.73 -4.84
C ASP A 289 -6.99 -11.87 -4.22
N ASN A 290 -8.26 -11.58 -3.85
CA ASN A 290 -9.43 -12.49 -3.69
C ASN A 290 -9.53 -13.46 -2.47
N PRO A 291 -10.74 -13.81 -1.92
CA PRO A 291 -12.01 -13.06 -1.71
C PRO A 291 -12.23 -12.55 -0.26
N GLY A 292 -13.38 -11.93 0.10
CA GLY A 292 -13.68 -11.60 1.51
C GLY A 292 -15.12 -11.17 1.89
N ILE A 293 -15.61 -11.59 3.07
CA ILE A 293 -16.98 -11.34 3.58
C ILE A 293 -17.11 -10.02 4.37
N ASP A 294 -18.23 -9.31 4.13
CA ASP A 294 -18.78 -8.11 4.78
C ASP A 294 -18.33 -7.81 6.24
N LEU A 295 -18.03 -6.52 6.46
CA LEU A 295 -17.59 -5.88 7.70
C LEU A 295 -18.68 -5.79 8.78
N LEU A 296 -19.96 -5.68 8.38
CA LEU A 296 -21.07 -5.44 9.31
C LEU A 296 -21.70 -6.74 9.86
N THR A 297 -21.38 -7.88 9.26
CA THR A 297 -21.81 -9.20 9.71
C THR A 297 -20.97 -9.68 10.92
N PRO A 298 -21.58 -10.05 12.06
CA PRO A 298 -20.84 -10.58 13.22
C PRO A 298 -19.97 -11.79 12.87
N VAL A 299 -18.66 -11.64 13.01
CA VAL A 299 -17.67 -12.67 12.64
C VAL A 299 -17.99 -14.01 13.31
N PRO A 300 -18.29 -15.08 12.55
CA PRO A 300 -18.63 -16.38 13.13
C PRO A 300 -17.51 -16.90 14.02
N ARG A 301 -17.85 -17.44 15.20
CA ARG A 301 -16.88 -17.96 16.19
C ARG A 301 -16.00 -19.14 15.70
N GLY A 302 -16.25 -19.64 14.49
CA GLY A 302 -15.45 -20.66 13.81
C GLY A 302 -14.72 -20.17 12.55
N ARG A 303 -14.79 -18.88 12.19
CA ARG A 303 -14.20 -18.32 10.95
C ARG A 303 -12.69 -18.60 10.92
N ASN A 304 -12.27 -19.43 9.98
CA ASN A 304 -10.85 -19.72 9.70
C ASN A 304 -10.41 -19.08 8.36
N CYS A 305 -9.17 -19.30 7.91
CA CYS A 305 -8.66 -18.69 6.67
C CYS A 305 -9.50 -19.02 5.42
N ASP A 306 -10.02 -20.25 5.29
CA ASP A 306 -10.92 -20.61 4.17
C ASP A 306 -12.22 -19.78 4.24
N ASP A 307 -12.86 -19.74 5.42
CA ASP A 307 -14.09 -18.97 5.67
C ASP A 307 -13.86 -17.44 5.65
N ALA A 308 -12.60 -17.00 5.61
CA ALA A 308 -12.21 -15.60 5.52
C ALA A 308 -11.82 -15.18 4.11
N GLY A 309 -11.60 -16.14 3.20
CA GLY A 309 -11.06 -15.88 1.87
C GLY A 309 -9.55 -15.58 1.86
N ILE A 310 -8.84 -15.79 2.97
CA ILE A 310 -7.39 -15.51 3.03
C ILE A 310 -6.66 -16.64 2.28
N PRO A 311 -5.89 -16.35 1.21
CA PRO A 311 -5.11 -17.37 0.52
C PRO A 311 -4.25 -18.15 1.50
N ARG A 312 -4.27 -19.49 1.42
CA ARG A 312 -3.64 -20.37 2.41
C ARG A 312 -2.16 -20.09 2.63
N ASP A 313 -1.48 -19.50 1.65
CA ASP A 313 -0.08 -19.12 1.76
C ASP A 313 0.16 -17.88 2.64
N CYS A 314 -0.79 -16.94 2.64
CA CYS A 314 -0.82 -15.76 3.52
C CYS A 314 -1.55 -15.96 4.85
N CYS A 315 -2.12 -17.15 5.09
CA CYS A 315 -2.89 -17.46 6.29
C CYS A 315 -2.05 -17.32 7.58
N PRO A 316 -2.37 -16.40 8.51
CA PRO A 316 -1.59 -16.19 9.75
C PRO A 316 -1.75 -17.32 10.79
N CYS A 317 -2.61 -18.30 10.52
CA CYS A 317 -2.91 -19.44 11.38
C CYS A 317 -2.02 -20.66 11.10
N LYS A 318 -0.99 -20.54 10.26
CA LYS A 318 0.01 -21.58 10.01
C LYS A 318 0.75 -21.93 11.31
N THR A 319 0.97 -23.22 11.54
CA THR A 319 1.84 -23.71 12.63
C THR A 319 3.04 -24.39 12.01
N ARG A 320 4.25 -24.04 12.47
CA ARG A 320 5.52 -24.65 12.04
C ARG A 320 6.02 -25.60 13.12
N GLU A 321 6.36 -26.82 12.75
CA GLU A 321 7.14 -27.75 13.57
C GLU A 321 8.49 -27.96 12.89
N GLU A 322 9.60 -27.79 13.61
CA GLU A 322 10.94 -27.97 13.05
C GLU A 322 11.21 -29.45 12.68
N ILE A 323 11.95 -29.67 11.59
CA ILE A 323 12.30 -31.02 11.11
C ILE A 323 13.78 -31.11 10.72
N PRO A 324 14.42 -32.29 10.87
CA PRO A 324 15.83 -32.45 10.52
C PRO A 324 16.10 -32.19 9.03
N LEU A 325 17.25 -31.58 8.75
CA LEU A 325 17.76 -31.40 7.39
C LEU A 325 18.14 -32.78 6.81
N THR A 326 17.41 -33.21 5.78
CA THR A 326 17.60 -34.53 5.14
C THR A 326 18.23 -34.41 3.75
N PRO A 327 18.91 -35.48 3.24
CA PRO A 327 19.37 -35.52 1.85
C PRO A 327 18.24 -35.30 0.83
N ILE A 328 17.01 -35.70 1.17
CA ILE A 328 15.81 -35.47 0.36
C ILE A 328 15.51 -33.97 0.22
N LEU A 329 15.58 -33.20 1.31
CA LEU A 329 15.42 -31.73 1.26
C LEU A 329 16.52 -31.08 0.39
N ARG A 330 17.76 -31.56 0.46
CA ARG A 330 18.86 -31.10 -0.40
C ARG A 330 18.54 -31.35 -1.88
N GLN A 331 18.09 -32.56 -2.22
CA GLN A 331 17.70 -32.93 -3.58
C GLN A 331 16.54 -32.08 -4.13
N ILE A 332 15.54 -31.73 -3.30
CA ILE A 332 14.42 -30.85 -3.70
C ILE A 332 14.90 -29.41 -3.93
N ALA A 333 15.77 -28.90 -3.05
CA ALA A 333 16.33 -27.55 -3.18
C ALA A 333 17.19 -27.44 -4.46
N GLU A 334 17.97 -28.48 -4.77
CA GLU A 334 18.89 -28.52 -5.92
C GLU A 334 18.14 -28.74 -7.25
N ILE A 335 17.31 -29.78 -7.36
CA ILE A 335 16.62 -30.12 -8.61
C ILE A 335 15.40 -29.24 -8.85
N THR A 336 14.53 -29.07 -7.85
CA THR A 336 13.23 -28.38 -8.04
C THR A 336 13.37 -26.87 -7.87
N CYS A 337 14.04 -26.40 -6.82
CA CYS A 337 14.04 -24.97 -6.47
C CYS A 337 15.10 -24.19 -7.28
N VAL A 338 16.36 -24.62 -7.23
CA VAL A 338 17.45 -24.03 -8.03
C VAL A 338 17.23 -24.26 -9.53
N GLY A 339 16.71 -25.43 -9.94
CA GLY A 339 16.27 -25.66 -11.31
C GLY A 339 15.22 -24.65 -11.78
N LYS A 340 14.20 -24.36 -10.95
CA LYS A 340 13.19 -23.34 -11.28
C LYS A 340 13.75 -21.92 -11.30
N ILE A 341 14.71 -21.58 -10.43
CA ILE A 341 15.43 -20.30 -10.48
C ILE A 341 16.18 -20.16 -11.81
N ASN A 342 17.01 -21.14 -12.18
CA ASN A 342 17.82 -21.06 -13.40
C ASN A 342 16.94 -20.98 -14.66
N SER A 343 15.80 -21.68 -14.69
CA SER A 343 14.81 -21.57 -15.78
C SER A 343 14.19 -20.16 -15.90
N ILE A 344 14.13 -19.36 -14.83
CA ILE A 344 13.76 -17.93 -14.91
C ILE A 344 14.93 -17.08 -15.43
N LEU A 345 16.16 -17.46 -15.10
CA LEU A 345 17.38 -16.76 -15.51
C LEU A 345 17.83 -17.06 -16.95
N GLU A 346 17.33 -18.12 -17.59
CA GLU A 346 17.60 -18.47 -19.00
C GLU A 346 17.34 -17.28 -19.96
N ALA A 347 16.23 -16.56 -19.77
CA ALA A 347 15.89 -15.36 -20.56
C ALA A 347 16.84 -14.16 -20.35
N TYR A 348 17.73 -14.25 -19.36
CA TYR A 348 18.73 -13.25 -18.97
C TYR A 348 20.14 -13.86 -18.90
N ALA A 349 20.37 -15.01 -19.55
CA ALA A 349 21.63 -15.75 -19.53
C ALA A 349 22.79 -15.00 -20.20
N ASP A 350 22.55 -13.83 -20.79
CA ASP A 350 23.59 -12.89 -21.22
C ASP A 350 24.18 -12.12 -20.03
N LYS A 351 23.34 -11.67 -19.08
CA LYS A 351 23.67 -10.80 -17.93
C LYS A 351 23.85 -11.54 -16.60
N CYS A 352 22.96 -12.49 -16.32
CA CYS A 352 22.91 -13.23 -15.06
C CYS A 352 23.75 -14.52 -15.16
N VAL A 353 24.20 -15.01 -14.02
CA VAL A 353 24.81 -16.35 -13.88
C VAL A 353 23.74 -17.37 -13.51
N ASN A 354 23.93 -18.63 -13.90
CA ASN A 354 23.21 -19.74 -13.26
C ASN A 354 23.71 -19.89 -11.83
N VAL A 355 22.78 -20.09 -10.90
CA VAL A 355 23.08 -20.31 -9.47
C VAL A 355 23.05 -21.79 -9.12
N GLN A 356 23.75 -22.17 -8.05
CA GLN A 356 23.84 -23.53 -7.52
C GLN A 356 23.40 -23.56 -6.06
N LEU A 357 22.91 -24.71 -5.58
CA LEU A 357 22.58 -24.89 -4.17
C LEU A 357 23.85 -24.84 -3.31
N GLN A 358 23.89 -23.93 -2.35
CA GLN A 358 25.00 -23.78 -1.41
C GLN A 358 24.70 -24.54 -0.11
N ASN A 359 23.59 -24.21 0.57
CA ASN A 359 23.20 -24.85 1.82
C ASN A 359 21.68 -24.78 2.07
N ILE A 360 21.18 -25.51 3.08
CA ILE A 360 19.87 -25.33 3.70
C ILE A 360 20.11 -24.98 5.18
N SER A 361 19.49 -23.91 5.70
CA SER A 361 19.64 -23.50 7.11
C SER A 361 18.54 -24.03 8.03
N GLU A 362 17.29 -24.01 7.57
CA GLU A 362 16.12 -24.31 8.39
C GLU A 362 15.14 -25.17 7.60
N ALA A 363 14.41 -26.06 8.27
CA ALA A 363 13.29 -26.79 7.68
C ALA A 363 12.16 -27.03 8.68
N TYR A 364 10.93 -26.93 8.21
CA TYR A 364 9.71 -27.05 8.98
C TYR A 364 8.68 -27.95 8.27
N SER A 365 7.90 -28.69 9.05
CA SER A 365 6.59 -29.20 8.65
C SER A 365 5.56 -28.09 8.88
N VAL A 366 4.76 -27.75 7.86
CA VAL A 366 3.73 -26.70 8.01
C VAL A 366 2.35 -27.33 8.17
N ILE A 367 1.75 -27.11 9.32
CA ILE A 367 0.43 -27.62 9.71
C ILE A 367 -0.64 -26.55 9.41
N ASN A 368 -1.88 -27.00 9.22
CA ASN A 368 -3.05 -26.21 8.81
C ASN A 368 -3.02 -25.64 7.38
N THR A 369 -2.11 -26.15 6.53
CA THR A 369 -2.04 -25.86 5.08
C THR A 369 -3.12 -26.58 4.27
N HIS A 370 -3.29 -26.20 3.00
CA HIS A 370 -4.25 -26.84 2.08
C HIS A 370 -3.82 -28.25 1.66
N TYR A 371 -2.51 -28.46 1.50
CA TYR A 371 -1.95 -29.76 1.11
C TYR A 371 -1.47 -30.53 2.34
N LYS A 372 -1.47 -31.85 2.24
CA LYS A 372 -0.74 -32.71 3.19
C LYS A 372 0.75 -32.64 2.91
N ASP A 373 1.55 -32.94 3.93
CA ASP A 373 3.01 -33.05 3.85
C ASP A 373 3.71 -31.82 3.24
N VAL A 374 3.20 -30.61 3.57
CA VAL A 374 3.88 -29.36 3.21
C VAL A 374 5.14 -29.21 4.05
N LYS A 375 6.27 -29.09 3.36
CA LYS A 375 7.56 -28.72 3.96
C LYS A 375 7.91 -27.31 3.55
N GLU A 376 8.33 -26.51 4.51
CA GLU A 376 8.88 -25.17 4.29
C GLU A 376 10.34 -25.20 4.69
N PHE A 377 11.23 -24.64 3.87
CA PHE A 377 12.65 -24.59 4.21
C PHE A 377 13.33 -23.33 3.68
N VAL A 378 14.44 -22.99 4.32
CA VAL A 378 15.29 -21.86 3.93
C VAL A 378 16.58 -22.40 3.34
N PHE A 379 16.87 -22.04 2.08
CA PHE A 379 18.09 -22.44 1.38
C PHE A 379 18.88 -21.23 0.88
N SER A 380 20.19 -21.39 0.70
CA SER A 380 21.04 -20.39 0.07
C SER A 380 21.62 -20.88 -1.25
N THR A 381 21.86 -19.95 -2.18
CA THR A 381 22.54 -20.24 -3.45
C THR A 381 23.85 -19.49 -3.60
N ALA A 382 24.75 -20.08 -4.38
CA ALA A 382 26.01 -19.48 -4.81
C ALA A 382 25.97 -19.23 -6.34
N PRO A 383 26.62 -18.17 -6.85
CA PRO A 383 27.25 -17.08 -6.10
C PRO A 383 26.22 -16.15 -5.42
N GLY A 384 26.70 -15.21 -4.59
CA GLY A 384 25.88 -14.15 -4.00
C GLY A 384 25.28 -14.43 -2.61
N ASN A 385 25.36 -15.66 -2.09
CA ASN A 385 24.80 -16.03 -0.78
C ASN A 385 23.31 -15.65 -0.66
N ALA A 386 22.56 -15.83 -1.75
CA ALA A 386 21.15 -15.45 -1.84
C ALA A 386 20.30 -16.42 -1.02
N LYS A 387 19.63 -15.94 0.03
CA LYS A 387 18.76 -16.76 0.88
C LYS A 387 17.32 -16.71 0.39
N PHE A 388 16.72 -17.88 0.22
CA PHE A 388 15.34 -18.05 -0.21
C PHE A 388 14.55 -18.92 0.77
N GLN A 389 13.29 -18.57 0.98
CA GLN A 389 12.30 -19.37 1.69
C GLN A 389 11.31 -19.94 0.67
N VAL A 390 11.01 -21.24 0.77
CA VAL A 390 10.12 -21.94 -0.18
C VAL A 390 9.23 -22.92 0.56
N GLN A 391 7.99 -23.09 0.07
CA GLN A 391 7.10 -24.16 0.50
C GLN A 391 7.00 -25.20 -0.62
N VAL A 392 7.03 -26.49 -0.27
CA VAL A 392 6.88 -27.60 -1.20
C VAL A 392 5.88 -28.62 -0.67
N ARG A 393 5.09 -29.23 -1.57
CA ARG A 393 4.29 -30.42 -1.28
C ARG A 393 4.93 -31.65 -1.90
N LYS A 394 4.79 -32.79 -1.22
CA LYS A 394 5.00 -34.10 -1.84
C LYS A 394 3.85 -34.38 -2.83
N THR A 395 4.18 -34.88 -4.01
CA THR A 395 3.25 -35.45 -4.99
C THR A 395 3.55 -36.93 -5.16
N THR A 396 2.81 -37.65 -6.01
CA THR A 396 2.94 -39.11 -6.16
C THR A 396 4.37 -39.58 -6.44
N ASN A 397 5.08 -38.87 -7.33
CA ASN A 397 6.41 -39.26 -7.81
C ASN A 397 7.50 -38.18 -7.60
N ASN A 398 7.15 -36.97 -7.14
CA ASN A 398 8.04 -35.80 -7.12
C ASN A 398 7.65 -34.79 -6.02
N PHE A 399 8.41 -33.72 -5.86
CA PHE A 399 8.01 -32.56 -5.07
C PHE A 399 7.62 -31.39 -5.98
N GLN A 400 6.67 -30.57 -5.51
CA GLN A 400 6.21 -29.38 -6.23
C GLN A 400 6.22 -28.16 -5.30
N ILE A 401 6.73 -27.04 -5.81
CA ILE A 401 6.70 -25.74 -5.12
C ILE A 401 5.24 -25.26 -4.95
N ILE A 402 4.96 -24.63 -3.81
CA ILE A 402 3.72 -23.95 -3.47
C ILE A 402 4.05 -22.46 -3.34
N GLY A 403 3.28 -21.59 -4.01
CA GLY A 403 3.60 -20.16 -4.11
C GLY A 403 4.94 -19.93 -4.83
N ASP A 404 5.63 -18.86 -4.43
CA ASP A 404 6.90 -18.41 -5.01
C ASP A 404 8.12 -18.70 -4.13
N ILE A 405 9.29 -18.82 -4.78
CA ILE A 405 10.60 -18.91 -4.11
C ILE A 405 10.97 -17.52 -3.58
N THR A 406 10.63 -17.23 -2.33
CA THR A 406 10.72 -15.87 -1.78
C THR A 406 12.15 -15.54 -1.34
N ARG A 407 12.76 -14.50 -1.91
CA ARG A 407 14.09 -13.98 -1.50
C ARG A 407 13.97 -13.27 -0.15
N ILE A 408 14.64 -13.77 0.89
CA ILE A 408 14.51 -13.27 2.28
C ILE A 408 15.70 -12.43 2.76
N ASN A 409 16.81 -12.34 2.00
CA ASN A 409 17.89 -11.38 2.26
C ASN A 409 18.05 -10.39 1.09
N ARG A 410 18.55 -9.18 1.39
CA ARG A 410 18.76 -8.14 0.38
C ARG A 410 19.72 -8.63 -0.72
N TYR A 411 19.42 -8.28 -1.97
CA TYR A 411 20.30 -8.48 -3.12
C TYR A 411 21.26 -7.30 -3.39
N ASN A 412 21.02 -6.12 -2.79
CA ASN A 412 21.82 -4.91 -2.95
C ASN A 412 22.11 -4.59 -4.44
N ASP A 413 23.37 -4.64 -4.86
CA ASP A 413 23.86 -4.39 -6.22
C ASP A 413 24.20 -5.69 -7.00
N GLN A 414 23.94 -6.86 -6.42
CA GLN A 414 24.17 -8.18 -7.07
C GLN A 414 23.42 -8.33 -8.38
N SER A 415 22.26 -7.67 -8.51
CA SER A 415 21.31 -7.80 -9.62
C SER A 415 21.13 -6.51 -10.43
N HIS A 416 22.09 -5.58 -10.38
CA HIS A 416 21.95 -4.24 -10.99
C HIS A 416 21.85 -4.25 -12.53
N CYS A 417 22.38 -5.30 -13.18
CA CYS A 417 22.40 -5.48 -14.63
C CYS A 417 21.01 -5.74 -15.24
N VAL A 418 20.05 -6.21 -14.46
CA VAL A 418 18.65 -6.41 -14.86
C VAL A 418 17.77 -5.29 -14.30
N GLN A 419 16.67 -4.97 -14.99
CA GLN A 419 15.69 -3.99 -14.51
C GLN A 419 14.34 -4.58 -14.10
N ASP A 420 14.07 -5.83 -14.51
CA ASP A 420 12.89 -6.58 -14.06
C ASP A 420 12.95 -6.86 -12.55
N TYR A 421 11.86 -6.56 -11.83
CA TYR A 421 11.81 -6.62 -10.37
C TYR A 421 11.67 -8.05 -9.82
N ILE A 422 11.10 -8.98 -10.60
CA ILE A 422 11.01 -10.40 -10.24
C ILE A 422 12.39 -11.02 -10.38
N VAL A 423 13.04 -10.77 -11.52
CA VAL A 423 14.38 -11.30 -11.85
C VAL A 423 15.46 -10.75 -10.91
N LYS A 424 15.33 -9.51 -10.42
CA LYS A 424 16.24 -8.93 -9.39
C LYS A 424 16.35 -9.77 -8.11
N ASN A 425 15.31 -10.50 -7.73
CA ASN A 425 15.36 -11.37 -6.54
C ASN A 425 16.29 -12.59 -6.74
N TYR A 426 16.46 -13.04 -7.98
CA TYR A 426 17.13 -14.28 -8.36
C TYR A 426 18.50 -14.08 -9.00
N CYS A 427 18.66 -13.02 -9.81
CA CYS A 427 19.84 -12.77 -10.63
C CYS A 427 21.06 -12.35 -9.79
N PHE A 428 22.21 -12.95 -10.12
CA PHE A 428 23.52 -12.42 -9.77
C PHE A 428 24.25 -12.10 -11.08
N CYS A 429 24.74 -10.87 -11.23
CA CYS A 429 25.31 -10.36 -12.49
C CYS A 429 26.74 -10.88 -12.73
N LYS A 430 27.08 -11.17 -13.99
CA LYS A 430 28.38 -11.76 -14.37
C LYS A 430 29.59 -10.88 -14.06
N ASP A 431 29.46 -9.57 -14.17
CA ASP A 431 30.52 -8.60 -13.85
C ASP A 431 30.93 -8.65 -12.37
N LYS A 432 30.01 -9.05 -11.48
CA LYS A 432 30.27 -9.25 -10.04
C LYS A 432 31.14 -10.48 -9.76
N LEU A 433 31.23 -11.45 -10.68
CA LEU A 433 32.26 -12.49 -10.60
C LEU A 433 33.65 -11.94 -10.97
N MET A 434 33.73 -11.13 -12.02
CA MET A 434 34.99 -10.56 -12.52
C MET A 434 35.62 -9.53 -11.57
N SER A 435 34.84 -8.98 -10.64
CA SER A 435 35.28 -8.01 -9.61
C SER A 435 35.48 -8.63 -8.22
N SER A 436 35.57 -9.97 -8.15
CA SER A 436 35.80 -10.75 -6.92
C SER A 436 37.11 -11.57 -6.93
N ASN A 437 38.02 -11.29 -7.90
CA ASN A 437 39.36 -11.87 -8.03
C ASN A 437 40.44 -10.79 -7.84
#